data_AF-A0A0F9DRD5-F1
#
_entry.id   AF-A0A0F9DRD5-F1
#
_cell.length_a   1.000
_cell.length_b   1.000
_cell.length_c   1.000
_cell.angle_alpha   90.00
_cell.angle_beta   90.00
_cell.angle_gamma   90.00
#
_symmetry.space_group_name_H-M   'P 1'
#
loop_
_entity.id
_entity.type
_entity.pdbx_description
1 polymer ?
#
loop_
_entity_poly.entity_id
_entity_poly.type
_entity_poly.pdbx_seq_one_letter_code
_entity_poly.pdbx_strand_id
1 'polypeptide(L)' 'DGDIYAKSFYMMGVVYESTGKKAEATEAYDRFLELWKDADPGIPEVIDARKRLEAI' A
#
# COMPACT_ATOMS: atom_id res chain seq x y z
N ASP A 1 17.33 -3.09 -2.64
CA ASP A 1 16.44 -4.04 -1.95
C ASP A 1 15.03 -4.00 -2.49
N GLY A 2 14.35 -5.15 -2.45
CA GLY A 2 12.92 -5.28 -2.79
C GLY A 2 12.02 -4.39 -1.91
N ASP A 3 12.49 -4.07 -0.71
CA ASP A 3 11.81 -3.22 0.27
C ASP A 3 11.50 -1.82 -0.26
N ILE A 4 12.44 -1.20 -1.00
CA ILE A 4 12.25 0.13 -1.59
C ILE A 4 11.19 0.07 -2.70
N TYR A 5 11.22 -1.00 -3.50
CA TYR A 5 10.28 -1.18 -4.60
C TYR A 5 8.86 -1.35 -4.07
N ALA A 6 8.64 -2.20 -3.07
CA ALA A 6 7.32 -2.39 -2.51
C ALA A 6 6.82 -1.15 -1.74
N LYS A 7 7.67 -0.46 -0.96
CA LYS A 7 7.31 0.80 -0.28
C LYS A 7 6.87 1.90 -1.25
N SER A 8 7.35 1.90 -2.49
CA SER A 8 6.92 2.87 -3.49
C SER A 8 5.42 2.75 -3.82
N PHE A 9 4.88 1.52 -3.86
CA PHE A 9 3.45 1.29 -4.07
C PHE A 9 2.61 1.78 -2.90
N TYR A 10 3.06 1.61 -1.66
CA TYR A 10 2.39 2.18 -0.50
C TYR A 10 2.31 3.72 -0.61
N MET A 11 3.42 4.38 -0.95
CA MET A 11 3.44 5.84 -1.14
C MET A 11 2.52 6.29 -2.28
N MET A 12 2.46 5.54 -3.39
CA MET A 12 1.52 5.80 -4.47
C MET A 12 0.07 5.72 -3.99
N GLY A 13 -0.28 4.71 -3.20
CA GLY A 13 -1.60 4.58 -2.60
C GLY A 13 -1.98 5.81 -1.78
N VAL A 14 -1.07 6.30 -0.93
CA VAL A 14 -1.29 7.50 -0.11
C VAL A 14 -1.52 8.75 -0.97
N VAL A 15 -0.73 8.91 -2.05
CA VAL A 15 -0.88 10.05 -2.96
C VAL A 15 -2.21 9.97 -3.73
N TYR A 16 -2.57 8.80 -4.25
CA TYR A 16 -3.83 8.63 -4.97
C TYR A 16 -5.04 8.86 -4.06
N GLU A 17 -5.02 8.32 -2.83
CA GLU A 17 -6.06 8.54 -1.83
C GLU A 17 -6.21 10.04 -1.52
N SER A 18 -5.09 10.75 -1.27
CA SER A 18 -5.09 12.18 -0.97
C SER A 18 -5.62 13.06 -2.11
N THR A 19 -5.60 12.54 -3.35
CA THR A 19 -6.11 13.24 -4.55
C THR A 19 -7.50 12.76 -4.97
N GLY A 20 -8.16 11.94 -4.15
CA GLY A 20 -9.51 11.41 -4.41
C GLY A 20 -9.57 10.30 -5.45
N LYS A 21 -8.42 9.79 -5.88
CA LYS A 21 -8.25 8.74 -6.90
C LYS A 21 -8.37 7.35 -6.26
N LYS A 22 -9.58 7.03 -5.81
CA LYS A 22 -9.86 5.82 -5.01
C LYS A 22 -9.44 4.52 -5.70
N ALA A 23 -9.74 4.36 -6.99
CA ALA A 23 -9.42 3.15 -7.73
C ALA A 23 -7.89 2.94 -7.83
N GLU A 24 -7.15 3.99 -8.16
CA GLU A 24 -5.69 3.94 -8.23
C GLU A 24 -5.04 3.74 -6.85
N ALA A 25 -5.68 4.27 -5.79
CA ALA A 25 -5.23 4.02 -4.41
C ALA A 25 -5.39 2.54 -4.03
N THR A 26 -6.55 1.95 -4.33
CA THR A 26 -6.80 0.52 -4.11
C THR A 26 -5.77 -0.35 -4.83
N GLU A 27 -5.54 -0.11 -6.12
CA GLU A 27 -4.58 -0.88 -6.91
C GLU A 27 -3.15 -0.80 -6.33
N ALA A 28 -2.73 0.40 -5.91
CA ALA A 28 -1.42 0.60 -5.33
C ALA A 28 -1.24 -0.10 -3.97
N TYR A 29 -2.25 -0.03 -3.10
CA TYR A 29 -2.20 -0.74 -1.82
C TYR A 29 -2.26 -2.26 -1.99
N ASP A 30 -3.06 -2.78 -2.91
CA ASP A 30 -3.10 -4.21 -3.23
C ASP A 30 -1.74 -4.69 -3.75
N ARG A 31 -1.11 -3.92 -4.64
CA ARG A 31 0.21 -4.26 -5.18
C ARG A 31 1.30 -4.24 -4.11
N PHE A 32 1.25 -3.26 -3.21
CA PHE A 32 2.14 -3.23 -2.04
C PHE A 32 1.97 -4.48 -1.18
N LEU A 33 0.73 -4.85 -0.83
CA LEU A 33 0.44 -6.01 0.01
C LEU A 33 0.80 -7.34 -0.68
N GLU A 34 0.66 -7.44 -2.00
CA GLU A 34 1.07 -8.62 -2.78
C GLU A 34 2.60 -8.79 -2.77
N LEU A 35 3.36 -7.71 -2.93
CA LEU A 35 4.82 -7.75 -2.89
C LEU A 35 5.36 -7.98 -1.47
N TRP A 36 4.63 -7.54 -0.45
CA TRP A 36 5.02 -7.67 0.96
C TRP A 36 4.52 -8.94 1.64
N LYS A 37 3.71 -9.78 0.96
CA LYS A 37 3.06 -10.96 1.56
C LYS A 37 4.04 -12.00 2.12
N ASP A 38 5.24 -12.08 1.55
CA ASP A 38 6.31 -13.01 1.92
C ASP A 38 7.39 -12.33 2.80
N ALA A 39 7.24 -11.03 3.09
CA ALA A 39 8.12 -10.24 3.94
C ALA A 39 7.58 -10.16 5.39
N ASP A 40 8.34 -9.53 6.30
CA ASP A 40 7.94 -9.41 7.70
C ASP A 40 6.58 -8.68 7.83
N PRO A 41 5.53 -9.34 8.36
CA PRO A 41 4.19 -8.79 8.45
C PRO A 41 4.03 -7.71 9.53
N GLY A 42 5.05 -7.51 10.38
CA GLY A 42 5.02 -6.58 11.51
C GLY A 42 5.28 -5.11 11.16
N ILE A 43 5.46 -4.76 9.89
CA ILE A 43 5.78 -3.38 9.52
C ILE A 43 4.52 -2.48 9.58
N PRO A 44 4.65 -1.23 10.09
CA PRO A 44 3.52 -0.30 10.21
C PRO A 44 2.77 -0.06 8.91
N GLU A 45 3.47 -0.01 7.77
CA GLU A 45 2.88 0.29 6.46
C GLU A 45 1.92 -0.81 5.99
N VAL A 46 2.17 -2.09 6.31
CA VAL A 46 1.24 -3.20 5.98
C VAL A 46 -0.07 -3.07 6.74
N ILE A 47 0.02 -2.72 8.02
CA ILE A 47 -1.15 -2.51 8.88
C ILE A 47 -1.94 -1.30 8.39
N ASP A 48 -1.25 -0.21 8.04
CA ASP A 48 -1.87 1.02 7.55
C ASP A 48 -2.53 0.83 6.18
N ALA A 49 -1.85 0.18 5.23
CA ALA A 49 -2.39 -0.11 3.91
C ALA A 49 -3.70 -0.92 3.97
N ARG A 50 -3.77 -1.93 4.86
CA ARG A 50 -5.00 -2.71 5.06
C ARG A 50 -6.15 -1.85 5.60
N LYS A 51 -5.87 -1.03 6.62
CA LYS A 51 -6.88 -0.13 7.20
C LYS A 51 -7.41 0.89 6.18
N ARG A 52 -6.52 1.43 5.34
CA ARG A 52 -6.90 2.37 4.30
C ARG A 52 -7.72 1.71 3.20
N LEU A 53 -7.36 0.49 2.79
CA LEU A 53 -8.18 -0.29 1.84
C LEU A 53 -9.60 -0.53 2.35
N GLU A 54 -9.77 -0.77 3.65
CA GLU A 54 -11.11 -0.92 4.27
C GLU A 54 -11.90 0.40 4.31
N ALA A 55 -11.21 1.55 4.23
CA ALA A 55 -11.80 2.88 4.33
C ALA A 55 -12.03 3.59 2.98
N ILE A 56 -11.42 3.09 1.89
CA ILE A 56 -11.61 3.59 0.52
C ILE A 56 -13.01 3.25 0.00
#